data_AF-E9CJW1-F1
#
_entry.id   AF-E9CJW1-F1
#
_cell.length_a   1.000
_cell.length_b   1.000
_cell.length_c   1.000
_cell.angle_alpha   90.00
_cell.angle_beta   90.00
_cell.angle_gamma   90.00
#
_symmetry.space_group_name_H-M   'P 1'
#
loop_
_entity.id
_entity.type
_entity.pdbx_description
1 polymer ?
#
loop_
_entity_poly.entity_id
_entity_poly.type
_entity_poly.pdbx_seq_one_letter_code
_entity_poly.pdbx_strand_id
1 'polypeptide(L)'
;MSRYILGDSMQVMAGYPANSIDFILTDPPYLVGYTDRSGRSIANDKKDDWVRPAFREIFRLLKPDSLAVSFYGWNRVDTFMAAWKQTGFRVVGHLVFTKPYASKSAFVGYQHECAYILAKGRPALPAQPRSDVQPWEYTGNRHHPTEKPVSILQALIESFTQPGAIVLDPFAGSGSTCVAAAQAGRRYIGIELLAQYHTIGQQRLHRMRPLSVA
;
A
#
# COMPACT_ATOMS: atom_id res chain seq x y z
N MET A 1 -11.70 14.57 5.65
CA MET A 1 -11.67 13.81 6.93
C MET A 1 -11.07 12.45 6.63
N SER A 2 -10.12 11.97 7.43
CA SER A 2 -9.53 10.63 7.25
C SER A 2 -10.53 9.52 7.63
N ARG A 3 -10.51 8.40 6.92
CA ARG A 3 -11.45 7.28 7.11
C ARG A 3 -10.73 5.93 7.05
N TYR A 4 -11.15 5.01 7.91
CA TYR A 4 -10.70 3.61 7.91
C TYR A 4 -11.92 2.70 7.85
N ILE A 5 -12.15 2.08 6.70
CA ILE A 5 -13.43 1.53 6.29
C ILE A 5 -13.34 0.00 6.26
N LEU A 6 -14.30 -0.67 6.90
CA LEU A 6 -14.50 -2.10 6.76
C LEU A 6 -15.38 -2.34 5.53
N GLY A 7 -14.88 -3.09 4.55
CA GLY A 7 -15.65 -3.43 3.36
C GLY A 7 -14.82 -3.93 2.20
N ASP A 8 -15.50 -4.34 1.14
CA ASP A 8 -14.88 -4.68 -0.13
C ASP A 8 -14.31 -3.43 -0.82
N SER A 9 -13.04 -3.49 -1.24
CA SER A 9 -12.35 -2.33 -1.77
C SER A 9 -12.96 -1.82 -3.08
N MET A 10 -13.49 -2.71 -3.94
CA MET A 10 -14.14 -2.32 -5.18
C MET A 10 -15.44 -1.57 -4.91
N GLN A 11 -16.28 -2.09 -4.01
CA GLN A 11 -17.54 -1.45 -3.63
C GLN A 11 -17.31 -0.09 -2.97
N VAL A 12 -16.35 -0.01 -2.04
CA VAL A 12 -16.04 1.24 -1.35
C VAL A 12 -15.45 2.26 -2.32
N MET A 13 -14.49 1.88 -3.18
CA MET A 13 -13.90 2.79 -4.16
C MET A 13 -14.93 3.34 -5.16
N ALA A 14 -15.89 2.52 -5.60
CA ALA A 14 -16.96 2.94 -6.51
C ALA A 14 -17.81 4.11 -5.97
N GLY A 15 -17.91 4.25 -4.65
CA GLY A 15 -18.61 5.36 -4.00
C GLY A 15 -17.86 6.70 -4.00
N TYR A 16 -16.59 6.73 -4.41
CA TYR A 16 -15.78 7.96 -4.46
C TYR A 16 -15.72 8.53 -5.89
N PRO A 17 -15.72 9.87 -6.04
CA PRO A 17 -15.59 10.51 -7.35
C PRO A 17 -14.21 10.26 -7.96
N ALA A 18 -14.12 10.26 -9.29
CA ALA A 18 -12.86 10.16 -10.00
C ALA A 18 -11.93 11.33 -9.66
N ASN A 19 -10.61 11.14 -9.80
CA ASN A 19 -9.60 12.18 -9.58
C ASN A 19 -9.70 12.86 -8.19
N SER A 20 -10.04 12.10 -7.16
CA SER A 20 -10.26 12.61 -5.81
C SER A 20 -9.14 12.28 -4.83
N ILE A 21 -8.19 11.42 -5.23
CA ILE A 21 -7.09 10.94 -4.40
C ILE A 21 -5.76 11.50 -4.91
N ASP A 22 -4.93 12.00 -4.02
CA ASP A 22 -3.64 12.63 -4.35
C ASP A 22 -2.53 11.60 -4.54
N PHE A 23 -2.56 10.50 -3.78
CA PHE A 23 -1.52 9.48 -3.80
C PHE A 23 -2.07 8.11 -3.41
N ILE A 24 -1.58 7.06 -4.07
CA ILE A 24 -1.86 5.67 -3.67
C ILE A 24 -0.58 5.09 -3.08
N LEU A 25 -0.70 4.45 -1.92
CA LEU A 25 0.34 3.58 -1.39
C LEU A 25 -0.34 2.31 -0.92
N THR A 26 -0.02 1.17 -1.53
CA THR A 26 -0.78 -0.05 -1.28
C THR A 26 0.06 -1.33 -1.33
N ASP A 27 -0.34 -2.29 -0.51
CA ASP A 27 0.24 -3.63 -0.38
C ASP A 27 -0.83 -4.69 -0.64
N PRO A 28 -1.18 -4.94 -1.91
CA PRO A 28 -2.28 -5.84 -2.26
C PRO A 28 -1.91 -7.32 -2.02
N PRO A 29 -2.89 -8.25 -1.98
CA PRO A 29 -2.58 -9.69 -1.95
C PRO A 29 -1.67 -10.12 -3.11
N TYR A 30 -0.67 -10.96 -2.83
CA TYR A 30 0.40 -11.31 -3.78
C TYR A 30 0.09 -12.49 -4.69
N LEU A 31 -1.09 -13.09 -4.57
CA LEU A 31 -1.54 -14.24 -5.35
C LEU A 31 -0.70 -15.50 -5.12
N VAL A 32 -0.20 -15.66 -3.89
CA VAL A 32 0.71 -16.75 -3.49
C VAL A 32 0.03 -17.81 -2.62
N GLY A 33 -1.27 -17.65 -2.34
CA GLY A 33 -2.03 -18.54 -1.46
C GLY A 33 -1.48 -18.61 -0.04
N TYR A 34 -0.97 -17.49 0.47
CA TYR A 34 -0.33 -17.41 1.79
C TYR A 34 -1.22 -18.00 2.86
N THR A 35 -0.63 -18.88 3.66
CA THR A 35 -1.21 -19.42 4.88
C THR A 35 -0.13 -19.42 5.95
N ASP A 36 -0.40 -18.81 7.10
CA ASP A 36 0.57 -18.78 8.20
C ASP A 36 0.60 -20.10 8.99
N ARG A 37 1.53 -20.19 9.95
CA ARG A 37 1.71 -21.37 10.81
C ARG A 37 0.50 -21.67 11.72
N SER A 38 -0.40 -20.71 11.89
CA SER A 38 -1.66 -20.87 12.62
C SER A 38 -2.86 -21.18 11.72
N GLY A 39 -2.64 -21.39 10.41
CA GLY A 39 -3.68 -21.73 9.44
C GLY A 39 -4.47 -20.53 8.90
N ARG A 40 -4.06 -19.28 9.19
CA ARG A 40 -4.73 -18.08 8.67
C ARG A 40 -4.30 -17.82 7.23
N SER A 41 -5.27 -17.61 6.34
CA SER A 41 -5.05 -17.32 4.92
C SER A 41 -5.39 -15.88 4.54
N ILE A 42 -4.78 -15.35 3.48
CA ILE A 42 -5.13 -14.03 2.93
C ILE A 42 -6.30 -14.18 1.94
N ALA A 43 -7.34 -13.36 2.11
CA ALA A 43 -8.47 -13.31 1.19
C ALA A 43 -8.02 -12.81 -0.20
N ASN A 44 -8.60 -13.35 -1.27
CA ASN A 44 -8.26 -13.03 -2.66
C ASN A 44 -6.80 -13.32 -3.09
N ASP A 45 -6.05 -14.09 -2.31
CA ASP A 45 -4.63 -14.36 -2.58
C ASP A 45 -4.37 -15.57 -3.50
N LYS A 46 -5.39 -16.07 -4.21
CA LYS A 46 -5.24 -17.25 -5.11
C LYS A 46 -5.67 -16.97 -6.55
N LYS A 47 -6.69 -16.14 -6.75
CA LYS A 47 -7.22 -15.76 -8.07
C LYS A 47 -6.80 -14.33 -8.40
N ASP A 48 -6.48 -14.07 -9.65
CA ASP A 48 -6.00 -12.78 -10.15
C ASP A 48 -7.08 -11.90 -10.79
N ASP A 49 -8.32 -12.40 -10.85
CA ASP A 49 -9.49 -11.76 -11.44
C ASP A 49 -9.79 -10.38 -10.84
N TRP A 50 -9.42 -10.13 -9.59
CA TRP A 50 -9.57 -8.83 -8.93
C TRP A 50 -8.48 -7.81 -9.27
N VAL A 51 -7.29 -8.23 -9.72
CA VAL A 51 -6.11 -7.34 -9.84
C VAL A 51 -6.41 -6.20 -10.82
N ARG A 52 -6.82 -6.53 -12.05
CA ARG A 52 -7.09 -5.51 -13.07
C ARG A 52 -8.30 -4.64 -12.73
N PRO A 53 -9.46 -5.17 -12.29
CA PRO A 53 -10.55 -4.33 -11.80
C PRO A 53 -10.15 -3.38 -10.66
N ALA A 54 -9.38 -3.85 -9.68
CA ALA A 54 -8.90 -3.02 -8.58
C ALA A 54 -8.02 -1.89 -9.07
N PHE A 55 -7.02 -2.18 -9.91
CA PHE A 55 -6.15 -1.13 -10.45
C PHE A 55 -6.89 -0.15 -11.36
N ARG A 56 -7.98 -0.56 -12.04
CA ARG A 56 -8.85 0.34 -12.80
C ARG A 56 -9.52 1.37 -11.89
N GLU A 57 -10.07 0.95 -10.75
CA GLU A 57 -10.66 1.87 -9.77
C GLU A 57 -9.60 2.77 -9.13
N ILE A 58 -8.44 2.21 -8.77
CA ILE A 58 -7.30 2.98 -8.26
C ILE A 58 -6.89 4.07 -9.27
N PHE A 59 -6.79 3.75 -10.56
CA PHE A 59 -6.48 4.71 -11.61
C PHE A 59 -7.57 5.76 -11.80
N ARG A 60 -8.85 5.37 -11.71
CA ARG A 60 -9.98 6.29 -11.78
C ARG A 60 -9.94 7.31 -10.64
N LEU A 61 -9.65 6.86 -9.42
CA LEU A 61 -9.62 7.69 -8.22
C LEU A 61 -8.39 8.59 -8.13
N LEU A 62 -7.22 8.11 -8.55
CA LEU A 62 -5.98 8.90 -8.53
C LEU A 62 -6.11 10.13 -9.43
N LYS A 63 -5.68 11.30 -8.96
CA LYS A 63 -5.65 12.55 -9.74
C LYS A 63 -4.75 12.44 -10.98
N PRO A 64 -5.00 13.24 -12.03
CA PRO A 64 -4.05 13.39 -13.13
C PRO A 64 -2.67 13.81 -12.62
N ASP A 65 -1.63 13.43 -13.36
CA ASP A 65 -0.23 13.81 -13.08
C ASP A 65 0.21 13.50 -11.65
N SER A 66 -0.23 12.34 -11.13
CA SER A 66 0.01 11.88 -9.78
C SER A 66 0.58 10.47 -9.76
N LEU A 67 1.11 10.08 -8.59
CA LEU A 67 1.83 8.83 -8.40
C LEU A 67 1.03 7.82 -7.57
N ALA A 68 1.30 6.56 -7.83
CA ALA A 68 0.91 5.42 -7.01
C ALA A 68 2.16 4.58 -6.73
N VAL A 69 2.24 4.04 -5.51
CA VAL A 69 3.24 3.03 -5.16
C VAL A 69 2.50 1.75 -4.81
N SER A 70 2.83 0.68 -5.53
CA SER A 70 2.27 -0.65 -5.29
C SER A 70 3.39 -1.61 -4.95
N PHE A 71 3.30 -2.20 -3.77
CA PHE A 71 3.96 -3.48 -3.53
C PHE A 71 3.28 -4.58 -4.36
N TYR A 72 3.96 -5.71 -4.54
CA TYR A 72 3.47 -6.79 -5.39
C TYR A 72 4.17 -8.12 -5.08
N GLY A 73 3.53 -9.21 -5.48
CA GLY A 73 4.14 -10.54 -5.48
C GLY A 73 5.14 -10.66 -6.63
N TRP A 74 6.45 -10.70 -6.32
CA TRP A 74 7.51 -10.73 -7.34
C TRP A 74 7.41 -11.93 -8.29
N ASN A 75 6.89 -13.06 -7.81
CA ASN A 75 6.64 -14.27 -8.60
C ASN A 75 5.41 -14.17 -9.51
N ARG A 76 4.62 -13.10 -9.37
CA ARG A 76 3.40 -12.80 -10.13
C ARG A 76 3.50 -11.43 -10.82
N VAL A 77 4.73 -10.96 -11.04
CA VAL A 77 5.01 -9.64 -11.62
C VAL A 77 4.37 -9.46 -12.99
N ASP A 78 4.28 -10.52 -13.79
CA ASP A 78 3.61 -10.57 -15.09
C ASP A 78 2.13 -10.15 -14.98
N THR A 79 1.43 -10.68 -13.97
CA THR A 79 0.01 -10.41 -13.72
C THR A 79 -0.20 -8.94 -13.33
N PHE A 80 0.59 -8.44 -12.37
CA PHE A 80 0.52 -7.04 -11.92
C PHE A 80 0.93 -6.05 -13.03
N MET A 81 2.03 -6.33 -13.73
CA MET A 81 2.54 -5.49 -14.82
C MET A 81 1.53 -5.37 -15.96
N ALA A 82 0.88 -6.48 -16.34
CA ALA A 82 -0.19 -6.47 -17.33
C ALA A 82 -1.37 -5.61 -16.85
N ALA A 83 -1.82 -5.78 -15.61
CA ALA A 83 -2.92 -5.00 -15.04
C ALA A 83 -2.64 -3.49 -15.02
N TRP A 84 -1.45 -3.08 -14.58
CA TRP A 84 -1.04 -1.67 -14.54
C TRP A 84 -1.00 -1.05 -15.94
N LYS A 85 -0.29 -1.69 -16.88
CA LYS A 85 -0.15 -1.18 -18.24
C LYS A 85 -1.49 -1.12 -18.98
N GLN A 86 -2.31 -2.16 -18.88
CA GLN A 86 -3.63 -2.19 -19.53
C GLN A 86 -4.63 -1.21 -18.92
N THR A 87 -4.39 -0.75 -17.69
CA THR A 87 -5.20 0.30 -17.04
C THR A 87 -4.78 1.70 -17.47
N GLY A 88 -3.53 1.87 -17.93
CA GLY A 88 -2.99 3.16 -18.35
C GLY A 88 -1.92 3.73 -17.41
N PHE A 89 -1.51 3.00 -16.38
CA PHE A 89 -0.35 3.39 -15.58
C PHE A 89 0.94 3.27 -16.40
N ARG A 90 1.81 4.27 -16.25
CA ARG A 90 3.21 4.18 -16.65
C ARG A 90 4.03 3.67 -15.47
N VAL A 91 4.86 2.66 -15.67
CA VAL A 91 5.85 2.26 -14.67
C VAL A 91 7.05 3.18 -14.78
N VAL A 92 7.36 3.94 -13.72
CA VAL A 92 8.34 5.03 -13.75
C VAL A 92 9.45 4.89 -12.72
N GLY A 93 9.38 3.88 -11.86
CA GLY A 93 10.44 3.57 -10.90
C GLY A 93 10.20 2.22 -10.24
N HIS A 94 11.26 1.66 -9.68
CA HIS A 94 11.24 0.42 -8.90
C HIS A 94 11.95 0.71 -7.58
N LEU A 95 11.45 0.14 -6.50
CA LEU A 95 11.97 0.30 -5.16
C LEU A 95 12.31 -1.07 -4.63
N VAL A 96 13.51 -1.22 -4.06
CA VAL A 96 14.02 -2.43 -3.43
C VAL A 96 14.34 -2.11 -1.98
N PHE A 97 13.70 -2.83 -1.07
CA PHE A 97 13.96 -2.73 0.35
C PHE A 97 14.74 -3.93 0.84
N THR A 98 16.01 -3.75 1.21
CA THR A 98 16.91 -4.84 1.62
C THR A 98 16.67 -5.23 3.07
N LYS A 99 16.53 -6.52 3.33
CA LYS A 99 16.38 -7.08 4.66
C LYS A 99 17.73 -7.61 5.13
N PRO A 100 18.15 -7.35 6.38
CA PRO A 100 19.40 -7.92 6.91
C PRO A 100 19.32 -9.43 7.15
N TYR A 101 18.14 -10.05 6.95
CA TYR A 101 17.88 -11.48 7.12
C TYR A 101 17.11 -12.05 5.94
N ALA A 102 17.28 -13.36 5.68
CA ALA A 102 16.49 -14.07 4.69
C ALA A 102 15.12 -14.42 5.27
N SER A 103 14.07 -13.86 4.69
CA SER A 103 12.68 -14.12 5.11
C SER A 103 12.23 -15.56 4.82
N LYS A 104 12.79 -16.12 3.75
CA LYS A 104 12.71 -17.52 3.35
C LYS A 104 13.95 -17.81 2.51
N SER A 105 14.39 -19.06 2.51
CA SER A 105 15.43 -19.54 1.60
C SER A 105 14.87 -20.69 0.78
N ALA A 106 15.13 -20.66 -0.53
CA ALA A 106 14.90 -21.78 -1.43
C ALA A 106 16.05 -21.82 -2.45
N PHE A 107 15.83 -21.38 -3.68
CA PHE A 107 16.90 -21.23 -4.67
C PHE A 107 17.92 -20.15 -4.29
N VAL A 108 17.47 -19.10 -3.59
CA VAL A 108 18.32 -18.04 -3.02
C VAL A 108 17.80 -17.64 -1.63
N GLY A 109 18.59 -16.88 -0.88
CA GLY A 109 18.14 -16.21 0.34
C GLY A 109 17.30 -14.98 -0.02
N TYR A 110 15.98 -15.05 0.18
CA TYR A 110 15.08 -13.94 -0.16
C TYR A 110 15.18 -12.82 0.90
N GLN A 111 16.02 -11.84 0.60
CA GLN A 111 16.43 -10.74 1.47
C GLN A 111 15.94 -9.36 0.98
N HIS A 112 14.85 -9.30 0.23
CA HIS A 112 14.29 -8.00 -0.15
C HIS A 112 12.76 -8.04 -0.27
N GLU A 113 12.17 -6.86 -0.22
CA GLU A 113 10.83 -6.58 -0.73
C GLU A 113 10.91 -5.53 -1.81
N CYS A 114 9.91 -5.50 -2.70
CA CYS A 114 9.89 -4.63 -3.85
C CYS A 114 8.57 -3.90 -3.98
N ALA A 115 8.62 -2.68 -4.51
CA ALA A 115 7.45 -1.94 -4.97
C ALA A 115 7.73 -1.28 -6.31
N TYR A 116 6.69 -1.05 -7.10
CA TYR A 116 6.78 -0.21 -8.30
C TYR A 116 6.17 1.16 -8.05
N ILE A 117 6.80 2.18 -8.63
CA ILE A 117 6.25 3.53 -8.75
C ILE A 117 5.52 3.60 -10.09
N LEU A 118 4.23 3.92 -10.01
CA LEU A 118 3.31 4.00 -11.12
C LEU A 118 2.86 5.46 -11.28
N ALA A 119 2.84 5.96 -12.51
CA ALA A 119 2.39 7.31 -12.83
C ALA A 119 1.08 7.26 -13.62
N LYS A 120 0.12 8.11 -13.22
CA LYS A 120 -0.99 8.54 -14.07
C LYS A 120 -0.60 9.86 -14.71
N GLY A 121 -0.54 9.91 -16.03
CA GLY A 121 -0.05 11.09 -16.75
C GLY A 121 1.46 11.30 -16.62
N ARG A 122 1.88 12.55 -16.41
CA ARG A 122 3.27 13.00 -16.34
C ARG A 122 3.50 13.82 -15.04
N PRO A 123 3.51 13.16 -13.87
CA PRO A 123 3.81 13.84 -12.60
C PRO A 123 5.16 14.55 -12.63
N ALA A 124 5.26 15.64 -11.87
CA ALA A 124 6.52 16.34 -11.67
C ALA A 124 7.57 15.40 -11.05
N LEU A 125 8.83 15.57 -11.46
CA LEU A 125 9.94 14.83 -10.85
C LEU A 125 10.21 15.36 -9.43
N PRO A 126 10.57 14.48 -8.48
CA PRO A 126 10.96 14.92 -7.16
C PRO A 126 12.24 15.76 -7.24
N ALA A 127 12.29 16.86 -6.50
CA ALA A 127 13.48 17.72 -6.44
C ALA A 127 14.72 16.97 -5.89
N GLN A 128 14.48 16.01 -4.99
CA GLN A 128 15.50 15.12 -4.45
C GLN A 128 15.01 13.67 -4.59
N PRO A 129 15.39 12.98 -5.68
CA PRO A 129 15.08 11.57 -5.85
C PRO A 129 15.65 10.75 -4.70
N ARG A 130 14.85 9.86 -4.11
CA ARG A 130 15.35 8.88 -3.15
C ARG A 130 16.14 7.79 -3.88
N SER A 131 17.06 7.16 -3.15
CA SER A 131 17.66 5.90 -3.58
C SER A 131 16.55 4.87 -3.84
N ASP A 132 16.65 4.16 -4.96
CA ASP A 132 15.75 3.05 -5.30
C ASP A 132 16.05 1.81 -4.46
N VAL A 133 17.26 1.67 -3.93
CA VAL A 133 17.65 0.63 -2.96
C VAL A 133 17.76 1.24 -1.57
N GLN A 134 16.97 0.73 -0.61
CA GLN A 134 16.91 1.23 0.76
C GLN A 134 16.94 0.07 1.77
N PRO A 135 17.55 0.23 2.95
CA PRO A 135 17.48 -0.79 3.99
C PRO A 135 16.07 -0.85 4.62
N TRP A 136 15.63 -2.07 4.91
CA TRP A 136 14.41 -2.36 5.66
C TRP A 136 14.73 -2.42 7.16
N GLU A 137 14.38 -1.36 7.87
CA GLU A 137 14.45 -1.36 9.33
C GLU A 137 13.34 -2.25 9.88
N TYR A 138 13.71 -3.42 10.41
CA TYR A 138 12.74 -4.34 11.00
C TYR A 138 12.25 -3.81 12.35
N THR A 139 10.98 -3.40 12.40
CA THR A 139 10.34 -2.88 13.63
C THR A 139 9.59 -3.96 14.43
N GLY A 140 9.58 -5.22 13.96
CA GLY A 140 8.80 -6.32 14.53
C GLY A 140 7.37 -6.42 13.98
N ASN A 141 6.93 -7.64 13.64
CA ASN A 141 5.54 -7.93 13.21
C ASN A 141 4.60 -8.05 14.42
N ARG A 142 4.35 -6.94 15.12
CA ARG A 142 3.61 -6.96 16.40
C ARG A 142 2.09 -7.10 16.24
N HIS A 143 1.52 -6.69 15.10
CA HIS A 143 0.06 -6.63 14.95
C HIS A 143 -0.47 -7.36 13.70
N HIS A 144 0.37 -7.58 12.69
CA HIS A 144 0.02 -8.33 11.47
C HIS A 144 1.22 -9.19 11.00
N PRO A 145 1.00 -10.41 10.46
CA PRO A 145 2.10 -11.26 9.97
C PRO A 145 2.95 -10.64 8.84
N THR A 146 2.42 -9.64 8.13
CA THR A 146 3.07 -8.96 6.99
C THR A 146 3.12 -7.43 7.16
N GLU A 147 3.28 -6.94 8.39
CA GLU A 147 3.28 -5.51 8.68
C GLU A 147 4.48 -4.79 8.04
N LYS A 148 4.21 -3.81 7.16
CA LYS A 148 5.21 -2.92 6.58
C LYS A 148 5.69 -1.91 7.64
N PRO A 149 7.01 -1.62 7.75
CA PRO A 149 7.51 -0.58 8.65
C PRO A 149 6.91 0.77 8.31
N VAL A 150 6.27 1.39 9.30
CA VAL A 150 5.60 2.68 9.15
C VAL A 150 6.57 3.77 8.70
N SER A 151 7.83 3.74 9.17
CA SER A 151 8.87 4.70 8.78
C SER A 151 9.13 4.71 7.27
N ILE A 152 9.16 3.55 6.64
CA ILE A 152 9.39 3.41 5.19
C ILE A 152 8.18 3.96 4.42
N LEU A 153 6.96 3.60 4.84
CA LEU A 153 5.74 4.10 4.21
C LEU A 153 5.62 5.63 4.37
N GLN A 154 5.96 6.15 5.54
CA GLN A 154 5.94 7.59 5.84
C GLN A 154 6.91 8.33 4.92
N ALA A 155 8.14 7.83 4.80
CA ALA A 155 9.15 8.33 3.88
C ALA A 155 8.61 8.41 2.44
N LEU A 156 8.01 7.33 1.92
CA LEU A 156 7.43 7.33 0.57
C LEU A 156 6.33 8.38 0.42
N ILE A 157 5.43 8.50 1.39
CA ILE A 157 4.36 9.50 1.39
C ILE A 157 4.95 10.91 1.36
N GLU A 158 5.95 11.19 2.19
CA GLU A 158 6.60 12.50 2.26
C GLU A 158 7.32 12.88 0.97
N SER A 159 7.92 11.91 0.28
CA SER A 159 8.63 12.15 -0.99
C SER A 159 7.71 12.48 -2.16
N PHE A 160 6.47 11.98 -2.15
CA PHE A 160 5.58 12.06 -3.32
C PHE A 160 4.34 12.91 -3.09
N THR A 161 4.18 13.52 -1.91
CA THR A 161 2.99 14.32 -1.58
C THR A 161 3.35 15.57 -0.78
N GLN A 162 2.39 16.48 -0.65
CA GLN A 162 2.46 17.62 0.28
C GLN A 162 1.57 17.38 1.51
N PRO A 163 1.81 18.08 2.64
CA PRO A 163 0.91 18.04 3.79
C PRO A 163 -0.56 18.27 3.39
N GLY A 164 -1.48 17.55 4.03
CA GLY A 164 -2.92 17.61 3.72
C GLY A 164 -3.41 16.79 2.52
N ALA A 165 -2.49 16.24 1.70
CA ALA A 165 -2.82 15.29 0.63
C ALA A 165 -3.58 14.07 1.16
N ILE A 166 -4.40 13.44 0.33
CA ILE A 166 -5.15 12.22 0.62
C ILE A 166 -4.38 11.02 0.09
N VAL A 167 -3.97 10.13 1.00
CA VAL A 167 -3.37 8.83 0.70
C VAL A 167 -4.45 7.74 0.74
N LEU A 168 -4.59 6.96 -0.32
CA LEU A 168 -5.47 5.79 -0.36
C LEU A 168 -4.66 4.50 -0.25
N ASP A 169 -5.11 3.61 0.61
CA ASP A 169 -4.72 2.20 0.62
C ASP A 169 -5.99 1.31 0.54
N PRO A 170 -6.28 0.69 -0.61
CA PRO A 170 -7.43 -0.19 -0.78
C PRO A 170 -7.26 -1.58 -0.14
N PHE A 171 -6.06 -1.91 0.35
CA PHE A 171 -5.74 -3.20 0.97
C PHE A 171 -5.02 -2.95 2.31
N ALA A 172 -5.65 -2.15 3.16
CA ALA A 172 -4.96 -1.47 4.25
C ALA A 172 -4.52 -2.38 5.42
N GLY A 173 -5.04 -3.59 5.53
CA GLY A 173 -4.60 -4.59 6.51
C GLY A 173 -4.78 -4.11 7.95
N SER A 174 -3.68 -3.99 8.69
CA SER A 174 -3.66 -3.42 10.05
C SER A 174 -3.43 -1.89 10.06
N GLY A 175 -3.54 -1.23 8.92
CA GLY A 175 -3.57 0.23 8.80
C GLY A 175 -2.20 0.92 8.77
N SER A 176 -1.09 0.22 8.48
CA SER A 176 0.26 0.81 8.48
C SER A 176 0.39 2.02 7.55
N THR A 177 -0.19 1.96 6.34
CA THR A 177 -0.21 3.11 5.41
C THR A 177 -0.99 4.29 5.99
N CYS A 178 -2.12 4.04 6.66
CA CYS A 178 -2.93 5.09 7.28
C CYS A 178 -2.22 5.73 8.48
N VAL A 179 -1.50 4.92 9.27
CA VAL A 179 -0.62 5.39 10.36
C VAL A 179 0.46 6.30 9.82
N ALA A 180 1.20 5.84 8.80
CA ALA A 180 2.25 6.61 8.14
C ALA A 180 1.74 7.92 7.54
N ALA A 181 0.59 7.89 6.87
CA ALA A 181 -0.04 9.09 6.31
C ALA A 181 -0.39 10.11 7.40
N ALA A 182 -0.97 9.66 8.51
CA ALA A 182 -1.32 10.55 9.62
C ALA A 182 -0.08 11.18 10.26
N GLN A 183 0.98 10.39 10.48
CA GLN A 183 2.25 10.88 11.03
C GLN A 183 2.94 11.87 10.11
N ALA A 184 2.82 11.69 8.80
CA ALA A 184 3.26 12.64 7.79
C ALA A 184 2.35 13.89 7.69
N GLY A 185 1.28 14.04 8.49
CA GLY A 185 0.35 15.16 8.34
C GLY A 185 -0.49 15.11 7.05
N ARG A 186 -0.70 13.92 6.49
CA ARG A 186 -1.59 13.65 5.36
C ARG A 186 -2.92 13.08 5.87
N ARG A 187 -3.96 13.24 5.06
CA ARG A 187 -5.23 12.54 5.26
C ARG A 187 -5.14 11.14 4.66
N TYR A 188 -5.96 10.21 5.13
CA TYR A 188 -5.97 8.85 4.60
C TYR A 188 -7.37 8.32 4.36
N ILE A 189 -7.48 7.40 3.40
CA ILE A 189 -8.58 6.48 3.23
C ILE A 189 -7.96 5.08 3.22
N GLY A 190 -8.25 4.26 4.23
CA GLY A 190 -7.86 2.85 4.24
C GLY A 190 -9.09 1.98 4.12
N ILE A 191 -9.02 0.93 3.32
CA ILE A 191 -10.09 -0.04 3.16
C ILE A 191 -9.55 -1.41 3.53
N GLU A 192 -10.27 -2.13 4.40
CA GLU A 192 -9.90 -3.46 4.84
C GLU A 192 -11.12 -4.38 4.78
N LEU A 193 -10.95 -5.57 4.23
CA LEU A 193 -12.03 -6.54 4.03
C LEU A 193 -12.34 -7.31 5.32
N LEU A 194 -11.32 -7.68 6.09
CA LEU A 194 -11.43 -8.57 7.24
C LEU A 194 -11.58 -7.78 8.54
N ALA A 195 -12.72 -7.98 9.21
CA ALA A 195 -13.08 -7.28 10.45
C ALA A 195 -12.00 -7.38 11.55
N GLN A 196 -11.28 -8.51 11.64
CA GLN A 196 -10.20 -8.70 12.61
C GLN A 196 -9.04 -7.71 12.41
N TYR A 197 -8.61 -7.50 11.16
CA TYR A 197 -7.50 -6.61 10.82
C TYR A 197 -7.95 -5.17 10.84
N HIS A 198 -9.19 -4.92 10.41
CA HIS A 198 -9.83 -3.62 10.55
C HIS A 198 -9.89 -3.17 12.02
N THR A 199 -10.30 -4.05 12.94
CA THR A 199 -10.34 -3.74 14.38
C THR A 199 -8.95 -3.36 14.91
N ILE A 200 -7.90 -4.12 14.55
CA ILE A 200 -6.51 -3.82 14.92
C ILE A 200 -6.09 -2.45 14.37
N GLY A 201 -6.38 -2.17 13.10
CA GLY A 201 -6.06 -0.90 12.46
C GLY A 201 -6.78 0.28 13.11
N GLN A 202 -8.05 0.13 13.47
CA GLN A 202 -8.80 1.16 14.21
C GLN A 202 -8.15 1.47 15.57
N GLN A 203 -7.74 0.45 16.32
CA GLN A 203 -7.06 0.64 17.61
C GLN A 203 -5.74 1.42 17.46
N ARG A 204 -4.93 1.08 16.43
CA ARG A 204 -3.69 1.79 16.12
C ARG A 204 -3.95 3.26 15.77
N LEU A 205 -4.95 3.50 14.91
CA LEU A 205 -5.32 4.85 14.47
C LEU A 205 -5.90 5.70 15.60
N HIS A 206 -6.65 5.10 16.53
CA HIS A 206 -7.22 5.78 17.68
C HIS A 206 -6.13 6.30 18.63
N ARG A 207 -5.08 5.50 18.88
CA ARG A 207 -3.92 5.90 19.71
C ARG A 207 -3.12 7.08 19.16
N MET A 208 -3.26 7.38 17.87
CA MET A 208 -2.58 8.53 17.24
C MET A 208 -3.39 9.82 17.32
N ARG A 209 -4.70 9.76 17.59
CA ARG A 209 -5.46 11.01 17.75
C ARG A 209 -4.96 11.68 19.03
N PRO A 210 -4.56 12.96 18.99
CA PRO A 210 -4.25 13.66 20.22
C PRO A 210 -5.46 13.54 21.13
N LEU A 211 -5.24 13.26 22.42
CA LEU A 211 -6.26 13.41 23.45
C LEU A 211 -6.77 14.84 23.29
N SER A 212 -8.00 14.99 22.81
CA SER A 212 -8.70 16.26 22.88
C SER A 212 -8.81 16.58 24.36
N VAL A 213 -7.94 17.49 24.83
CA VAL A 213 -8.10 18.11 26.14
C VAL A 213 -9.43 18.86 26.07
N ALA A 214 -10.36 18.42 26.91
CA ALA A 214 -11.70 18.99 27.03
C ALA A 214 -11.64 20.44 27.53
#